data_AF-A0A5K1BST0-F1
#
_entry.id   AF-A0A5K1BST0-F1
#
_cell.length_a   1.000
_cell.length_b   1.000
_cell.length_c   1.000
_cell.angle_alpha   90.00
_cell.angle_beta   90.00
_cell.angle_gamma   90.00
#
_symmetry.space_group_name_H-M   'P 1'
#
loop_
_entity.id
_entity.type
_entity.pdbx_description
1 polymer ?
#
loop_
_entity_poly.entity_id
_entity_poly.type
_entity_poly.pdbx_seq_one_letter_code
_entity_poly.pdbx_strand_id
1 'polypeptide(L)' 'ISGAKVIAHDPLPGAAAGTVIISGTPEQTQSAQNLLQAFILSGPGIADLRKI' A
#
# COMPACT_ATOMS: atom_id res chain seq x y z
N ILE A 1 -13.76 -2.29 9.03
CA ILE A 1 -13.04 -1.52 7.97
C ILE A 1 -12.18 -2.52 7.20
N SER A 2 -12.47 -2.69 5.91
CA SER A 2 -12.14 -3.81 4.99
C SER A 2 -12.36 -5.26 5.46
N GLY A 3 -11.90 -5.67 6.64
CA GLY A 3 -11.96 -7.07 7.09
C GLY A 3 -10.98 -8.01 6.38
N ALA A 4 -10.14 -7.49 5.49
CA ALA A 4 -9.10 -8.25 4.82
C ALA A 4 -7.86 -8.39 5.71
N LYS A 5 -7.16 -9.52 5.58
CA LYS A 5 -5.81 -9.69 6.10
C LYS A 5 -4.83 -8.96 5.18
N VAL A 6 -3.96 -8.15 5.76
CA VAL A 6 -2.94 -7.37 5.04
C VAL A 6 -1.57 -7.69 5.62
N ILE A 7 -0.61 -8.01 4.75
CA ILE A 7 0.80 -8.24 5.11
C ILE A 7 1.63 -7.29 4.25
N ALA A 8 2.39 -6.42 4.89
CA ALA A 8 3.35 -5.55 4.20
C ALA A 8 4.75 -6.17 4.29
N HIS A 9 5.43 -6.24 3.16
CA HIS A 9 6.81 -6.62 3.04
C HIS A 9 7.62 -5.40 2.62
N ASP A 10 8.72 -5.17 3.31
CA ASP A 10 9.67 -4.14 2.94
C ASP A 10 10.25 -4.41 1.55
N PRO A 11 10.62 -3.36 0.81
CA PRO A 11 11.34 -3.51 -0.44
C PRO A 11 12.62 -4.31 -0.22
N LEU A 12 12.87 -5.28 -1.10
CA LEU A 12 14.16 -5.96 -1.15
C LEU A 12 15.28 -4.95 -1.46
N PRO A 13 16.53 -5.21 -1.05
CA PRO A 13 17.66 -4.36 -1.42
C PRO A 13 17.73 -4.16 -2.94
N GLY A 14 17.63 -2.90 -3.39
CA GLY A 14 17.60 -2.54 -4.82
C GLY A 14 16.21 -2.44 -5.45
N ALA A 15 15.13 -2.78 -4.73
CA ALA A 15 13.76 -2.59 -5.19
C ALA A 15 13.24 -1.19 -4.86
N ALA A 16 12.58 -0.55 -5.82
CA ALA A 16 12.00 0.78 -5.66
C ALA A 16 10.68 0.80 -4.86
N ALA A 17 10.07 -0.35 -4.63
CA ALA A 17 8.78 -0.47 -3.97
C ALA A 17 8.70 -1.74 -3.10
N GLY A 18 8.02 -1.61 -1.95
CA GLY A 18 7.64 -2.75 -1.11
C GLY A 18 6.41 -3.48 -1.67
N THR A 19 6.17 -4.69 -1.17
CA THR A 19 5.05 -5.54 -1.62
C THR A 19 4.01 -5.63 -0.52
N VAL A 20 2.73 -5.45 -0.86
CA VAL A 20 1.62 -5.65 0.07
C VAL A 20 0.75 -6.81 -0.41
N ILE A 21 0.55 -7.80 0.45
CA ILE A 21 -0.32 -8.95 0.19
C ILE A 21 -1.64 -8.74 0.93
N ILE A 22 -2.75 -8.85 0.20
CA ILE A 22 -4.10 -8.69 0.74
C ILE A 22 -4.89 -9.98 0.49
N SER A 23 -5.50 -10.54 1.53
CA SER A 23 -6.34 -11.74 1.43
C SER A 23 -7.65 -11.59 2.21
N GLY A 24 -8.71 -12.20 1.68
CA GLY A 24 -10.08 -12.08 2.20
C GLY A 24 -11.10 -12.42 1.11
N THR A 25 -12.38 -12.11 1.34
CA THR A 25 -13.39 -12.15 0.26
C THR A 25 -13.11 -11.05 -0.78
N PRO A 26 -13.63 -11.18 -2.01
CA PRO A 26 -13.47 -10.14 -3.03
C PRO A 26 -13.90 -8.74 -2.56
N GLU A 27 -14.97 -8.60 -1.77
CA GLU A 27 -15.36 -7.28 -1.25
C GLU A 27 -14.34 -6.73 -0.24
N GLN A 28 -13.78 -7.60 0.60
CA GLN A 28 -12.80 -7.22 1.61
C GLN A 28 -11.48 -6.78 0.97
N THR A 29 -11.00 -7.53 -0.03
CA THR A 29 -9.77 -7.19 -0.77
C THR A 29 -9.95 -5.90 -1.56
N GLN A 30 -11.08 -5.72 -2.25
CA GLN A 30 -11.38 -4.50 -2.99
C GLN A 30 -11.44 -3.28 -2.06
N SER A 31 -12.10 -3.42 -0.91
CA SER A 31 -12.17 -2.35 0.09
C SER A 31 -10.79 -1.99 0.62
N ALA A 32 -9.95 -2.99 0.92
CA ALA A 32 -8.57 -2.76 1.37
C ALA A 32 -7.72 -2.08 0.31
N GLN A 33 -7.84 -2.48 -0.96
CA GLN A 33 -7.14 -1.85 -2.08
C GLN A 33 -7.55 -0.38 -2.27
N ASN A 34 -8.85 -0.09 -2.26
CA ASN A 34 -9.34 1.29 -2.39
C ASN A 34 -8.82 2.19 -1.26
N LEU A 35 -8.81 1.69 -0.03
CA LEU A 35 -8.28 2.43 1.12
C LEU A 35 -6.77 2.66 1.02
N LEU A 36 -6.01 1.65 0.63
CA LEU A 36 -4.55 1.77 0.44
C LEU A 36 -4.22 2.75 -0.68
N GLN A 37 -4.92 2.67 -1.82
CA GLN A 37 -4.76 3.62 -2.92
C GLN A 37 -5.11 5.03 -2.48
N ALA A 38 -6.26 5.23 -1.83
CA ALA A 38 -6.66 6.54 -1.32
C ALA A 38 -5.61 7.10 -0.36
N PHE A 39 -5.05 6.27 0.54
CA PHE A 39 -3.99 6.67 1.46
C PHE A 39 -2.70 7.08 0.75
N ILE A 40 -2.24 6.29 -0.23
CA ILE A 40 -1.04 6.62 -1.03
C ILE A 40 -1.24 7.94 -1.79
N LEU A 41 -2.43 8.16 -2.34
CA LEU A 41 -2.77 9.38 -3.08
C LEU A 41 -3.00 10.60 -2.18
N SER A 42 -3.33 10.40 -0.90
CA SER A 42 -3.59 11.48 0.07
C SER A 42 -2.45 11.76 1.04
N GLY A 43 -1.41 10.92 1.06
CA GLY A 43 -0.22 11.12 1.91
C GLY A 43 0.66 12.31 1.49
N PRO A 44 1.42 12.92 2.42
CA PRO A 44 2.36 13.97 2.10
C PRO A 44 3.51 13.38 1.29
N GLY A 45 3.38 13.43 -0.04
CA GLY A 45 4.47 13.45 -0.98
C GLY A 45 5.49 12.32 -0.88
N ILE A 46 5.42 11.45 -1.88
CA ILE A 46 6.53 11.13 -2.80
C ILE A 46 7.24 12.38 -3.40
N ALA A 47 7.21 13.53 -2.71
CA ALA A 47 7.69 14.84 -3.14
C ALA A 47 8.94 15.28 -2.35
N ASP A 48 9.40 14.50 -1.36
CA ASP A 48 10.57 14.86 -0.54
C ASP A 48 11.80 13.96 -0.75
N LEU A 49 11.99 13.46 -1.97
CA LEU A 49 13.23 12.79 -2.40
C LEU A 49 13.82 13.37 -3.71
N ARG A 50 13.48 14.63 -4.03
CA ARG A 50 14.12 15.40 -5.13
C ARG A 50 14.84 16.67 -4.65
N LYS A 51 15.30 16.72 -3.40
CA LYS A 51 16.17 17.78 -2.89
C LYS A 51 17.32 17.21 -2.06
N ILE A 52 18.31 16.60 -2.70
CA ILE A 52 19.72 16.60 -2.26
C ILE A 52 20.59 16.59 -3.51
#